data_AF-A0A6V7KY05-F1
#
_entry.id   AF-A0A6V7KY05-F1
#
_cell.length_a   1.000
_cell.length_b   1.000
_cell.length_c   1.000
_cell.angle_alpha   90.00
_cell.angle_beta   90.00
_cell.angle_gamma   90.00
#
_symmetry.space_group_name_H-M   'P 1'
#
loop_
_entity.id
_entity.type
_entity.pdbx_description
1 polymer ?
#
loop_
_entity_poly.entity_id
_entity_poly.type
_entity_poly.pdbx_seq_one_letter_code
_entity_poly.pdbx_strand_id
1 'polypeptide(L)'
;GPTLIESLPQRITTAVMYNQTLRCMASNDDTLDTAYIWKHNGIRIRDKDLLANPRWRIDGGILNLINITLSDAGDYECTIRSAVGEVSSRTTLIVEGPPGPPGGVQVINVMKTSVTLEWTDGAHNGRQITRYNIAARTRWNSTWVNISENVFAEGKSSYQNRKIARLENVLNPFTTYEFAIQAANDYGFGPLSMPSPQFSTPPDKPTKAPSRVGGGGGKLGDLTITWDPLPPQDQHGRGIYYKVFWRRKAGDSEFQTRILRDAGNVGIAVVQIDIKYYYTEYEVKVQAFNEAGEGPISEPVTIFSAEDMPQ
;
A
#
# COMPACT_ATOMS: atom_id res chain seq x y z
N GLY A 1 50.73 34.25 -8.19
CA GLY A 1 49.35 33.86 -7.82
C GLY A 1 49.17 32.39 -8.04
N PRO A 2 48.07 31.76 -7.58
CA PRO A 2 47.72 30.44 -8.08
C PRO A 2 47.64 30.57 -9.60
N THR A 3 48.53 29.88 -10.31
CA THR A 3 48.72 30.06 -11.75
C THR A 3 47.90 29.06 -12.55
N LEU A 4 47.61 27.90 -11.96
CA LEU A 4 46.82 26.84 -12.57
C LEU A 4 46.05 26.11 -11.48
N ILE A 5 44.74 25.96 -11.64
CA ILE A 5 43.90 25.07 -10.84
C ILE A 5 43.66 23.79 -11.64
N GLU A 6 43.87 22.63 -11.02
CA GLU A 6 43.39 21.37 -11.58
C GLU A 6 41.86 21.39 -11.54
N SER A 7 41.24 21.39 -12.73
CA SER A 7 39.80 21.49 -12.83
C SER A 7 39.14 20.23 -12.29
N LEU A 8 38.19 20.41 -11.37
CA LEU A 8 37.26 19.35 -11.00
C LEU A 8 36.53 18.83 -12.26
N PRO A 9 36.20 17.54 -12.32
CA PRO A 9 35.33 17.01 -13.37
C PRO A 9 34.02 17.79 -13.41
N GLN A 10 33.47 18.05 -14.59
CA GLN A 10 32.21 18.81 -14.71
C GLN A 10 31.06 18.16 -13.93
N ARG A 11 31.02 16.83 -13.89
CA ARG A 11 30.04 16.03 -13.14
C ARG A 11 30.68 14.82 -12.52
N ILE A 12 30.23 14.46 -11.32
CA ILE A 12 30.60 13.24 -10.61
C ILE A 12 29.31 12.54 -10.22
N THR A 13 29.24 11.24 -10.49
CA THR A 13 28.11 10.40 -10.07
C THR A 13 28.58 9.39 -9.04
N THR A 14 27.87 9.29 -7.93
CA THR A 14 28.17 8.32 -6.86
C THR A 14 26.86 7.80 -6.26
N ALA A 15 26.91 6.67 -5.55
CA ALA A 15 25.73 6.09 -4.91
C ALA A 15 25.63 6.50 -3.44
N VAL A 16 24.41 6.45 -2.89
CA VAL A 16 24.21 6.56 -1.43
C VAL A 16 25.06 5.54 -0.68
N MET A 17 25.51 5.90 0.53
CA MET A 17 26.40 5.12 1.40
C MET A 17 27.85 4.95 0.91
N TYR A 18 28.20 5.39 -0.31
CA TYR A 18 29.58 5.44 -0.76
C TYR A 18 30.29 6.70 -0.23
N ASN A 19 31.62 6.70 -0.28
CA ASN A 19 32.44 7.87 0.00
C ASN A 19 32.84 8.55 -1.30
N GLN A 20 32.91 9.88 -1.31
CA GLN A 20 33.43 10.66 -2.43
C GLN A 20 34.48 11.65 -1.93
N THR A 21 35.59 11.73 -2.65
CA THR A 21 36.60 12.76 -2.43
C THR A 21 36.57 13.72 -3.62
N LEU A 22 36.47 15.01 -3.33
CA LEU A 22 36.66 16.09 -4.29
C LEU A 22 38.05 16.68 -4.04
N ARG A 23 38.87 16.74 -5.09
CA ARG A 23 40.24 17.25 -5.01
C ARG A 23 40.36 18.50 -5.86
N CYS A 24 40.84 19.55 -5.23
CA CYS A 24 41.04 20.86 -5.82
C CYS A 24 42.48 21.26 -5.55
N MET A 25 43.36 21.00 -6.50
CA MET A 25 44.79 21.29 -6.39
C MET A 25 45.12 22.51 -7.26
N ALA A 26 46.08 23.32 -6.84
CA ALA A 26 46.61 24.38 -7.67
C ALA A 26 48.13 24.45 -7.56
N SER A 27 48.76 24.89 -8.63
CA SER A 27 50.17 25.27 -8.63
C SER A 27 50.28 26.71 -8.13
N ASN A 28 50.92 26.90 -6.98
CA ASN A 28 51.26 28.21 -6.42
C ASN A 28 52.78 28.33 -6.22
N ASP A 29 53.25 29.56 -6.05
CA ASP A 29 54.59 29.85 -5.55
C ASP A 29 54.64 29.46 -4.06
N ASP A 30 55.67 28.70 -3.65
CA ASP A 30 55.86 28.19 -2.29
C ASP A 30 55.92 29.30 -1.23
N THR A 31 56.16 30.55 -1.63
CA THR A 31 56.20 31.72 -0.75
C THR A 31 54.84 32.38 -0.50
N LEU A 32 53.78 31.94 -1.19
CA LEU A 32 52.44 32.53 -1.09
C LEU A 32 51.50 31.68 -0.23
N ASP A 33 50.97 32.28 0.84
CA ASP A 33 49.86 31.72 1.61
C ASP A 33 48.62 31.53 0.71
N THR A 34 48.07 30.31 0.75
CA THR A 34 46.86 29.96 0.02
C THR A 34 45.75 29.53 0.95
N ALA A 35 44.54 30.01 0.68
CA ALA A 35 43.34 29.65 1.41
C ALA A 35 42.38 28.90 0.48
N TYR A 36 41.98 27.69 0.90
CA TYR A 36 40.96 26.90 0.22
C TYR A 36 39.58 27.22 0.80
N ILE A 37 38.63 27.45 -0.09
CA ILE A 37 37.25 27.78 0.25
C ILE A 37 36.33 26.83 -0.53
N TRP A 38 35.62 25.97 0.19
CA TRP A 38 34.60 25.11 -0.40
C TRP A 38 33.21 25.72 -0.24
N LYS A 39 32.38 25.57 -1.27
CA LYS A 39 30.96 25.88 -1.24
C LYS A 39 30.14 24.68 -1.72
N HIS A 40 28.97 24.49 -1.11
CA HIS A 40 27.92 23.58 -1.57
C HIS A 40 26.67 24.39 -1.90
N ASN A 41 26.14 24.23 -3.10
CA ASN A 41 24.99 24.98 -3.62
C ASN A 41 25.14 26.50 -3.45
N GLY A 42 26.36 27.01 -3.71
CA GLY A 42 26.70 28.43 -3.58
C GLY A 42 26.96 28.93 -2.15
N ILE A 43 26.71 28.11 -1.13
CA ILE A 43 26.90 28.47 0.28
C ILE A 43 28.27 27.95 0.75
N ARG A 44 29.09 28.85 1.30
CA ARG A 44 30.40 28.48 1.88
C ARG A 44 30.22 27.50 3.04
N ILE A 45 30.93 26.39 2.97
CA ILE A 45 31.03 25.40 4.05
C ILE A 45 31.97 25.98 5.12
N ARG A 46 31.47 26.11 6.34
CA ARG A 46 32.22 26.64 7.50
C ARG A 46 32.37 25.55 8.56
N ASP A 47 33.24 25.81 9.54
CA ASP A 47 33.50 24.86 10.64
C ASP A 47 32.23 24.44 11.38
N LYS A 48 31.29 25.36 11.61
CA LYS A 48 29.99 25.03 12.22
C LYS A 48 29.17 24.05 11.38
N ASP A 49 29.28 24.12 10.06
CA ASP A 49 28.54 23.26 9.13
C ASP A 49 29.19 21.85 9.13
N LEU A 50 30.52 21.77 9.25
CA LEU A 50 31.27 20.52 9.43
C LEU A 50 31.02 19.88 10.80
N LEU A 51 30.86 20.68 11.87
CA LEU A 51 30.47 20.18 13.19
C LEU A 51 29.05 19.62 13.19
N ALA A 52 28.13 20.27 12.47
CA ALA A 52 26.75 19.80 12.30
C ALA A 52 26.66 18.56 11.39
N ASN A 53 27.61 18.40 10.46
CA ASN A 53 27.66 17.28 9.52
C ASN A 53 29.06 16.61 9.52
N PRO A 54 29.37 15.75 10.50
CA PRO A 54 30.71 15.15 10.67
C PRO A 54 31.10 14.17 9.55
N ARG A 55 30.17 13.87 8.64
CA ARG A 55 30.41 13.11 7.41
C ARG A 55 31.24 13.90 6.40
N TRP A 56 31.19 15.22 6.47
CA TRP A 56 31.98 16.09 5.61
C TRP A 56 33.28 16.44 6.32
N ARG A 57 34.42 16.28 5.62
CA ARG A 57 35.74 16.62 6.16
C ARG A 57 36.52 17.39 5.12
N ILE A 58 37.02 18.55 5.51
CA ILE A 58 37.85 19.40 4.65
C ILE A 58 39.28 19.36 5.20
N ASP A 59 40.23 19.11 4.30
CA ASP A 59 41.67 19.25 4.53
C ASP A 59 42.28 20.01 3.35
N GLY A 60 42.39 21.34 3.50
CA GLY A 60 42.80 22.24 2.44
C GLY A 60 41.98 22.06 1.15
N GLY A 61 42.66 21.65 0.08
CA GLY A 61 42.07 21.39 -1.24
C GLY A 61 41.29 20.08 -1.35
N ILE A 62 41.11 19.33 -0.27
CA ILE A 62 40.43 18.03 -0.27
C ILE A 62 39.14 18.14 0.53
N LEU A 63 38.01 17.82 -0.11
CA LEU A 63 36.72 17.63 0.55
C LEU A 63 36.32 16.15 0.47
N ASN A 64 36.26 15.49 1.63
CA ASN A 64 35.80 14.11 1.77
C ASN A 64 34.35 14.10 2.26
N LEU A 65 33.49 13.44 1.49
CA LEU A 65 32.10 13.15 1.81
C LEU A 65 32.00 11.67 2.19
N ILE A 66 31.72 11.38 3.45
CA ILE A 66 31.66 10.01 3.98
C ILE A 66 30.20 9.56 4.10
N ASN A 67 29.88 8.33 3.70
CA ASN A 67 28.53 7.76 3.75
C ASN A 67 27.51 8.72 3.14
N ILE A 68 27.62 8.97 1.85
CA ILE A 68 26.86 9.97 1.12
C ILE A 68 25.36 9.72 1.22
N THR A 69 24.60 10.80 1.35
CA THR A 69 23.14 10.81 1.33
C THR A 69 22.64 11.62 0.14
N LEU A 70 21.35 11.46 -0.20
CA LEU A 70 20.73 12.23 -1.29
C LEU A 70 20.80 13.75 -1.09
N SER A 71 20.89 14.22 0.15
CA SER A 71 21.04 15.64 0.47
C SER A 71 22.42 16.21 0.15
N ASP A 72 23.43 15.36 -0.04
CA ASP A 72 24.77 15.81 -0.41
C ASP A 72 24.88 16.10 -1.92
N ALA A 73 23.89 15.73 -2.73
CA ALA A 73 23.83 16.07 -4.14
C ALA A 73 23.82 17.60 -4.35
N GLY A 74 24.32 18.05 -5.51
CA GLY A 74 24.31 19.44 -5.91
C GLY A 74 25.68 19.96 -6.35
N ASP A 75 25.80 21.28 -6.42
CA ASP A 75 26.98 21.92 -6.98
C ASP A 75 28.02 22.18 -5.91
N TYR A 76 29.23 21.71 -6.15
CA TYR A 76 30.39 21.99 -5.32
C TYR A 76 31.32 22.96 -6.06
N GLU A 77 31.76 23.99 -5.36
CA GLU A 77 32.75 24.94 -5.85
C GLU A 77 33.92 24.96 -4.87
N CYS A 78 35.13 24.74 -5.40
CA CYS A 78 36.35 25.03 -4.69
C CYS A 78 36.93 26.34 -5.21
N THR A 79 37.27 27.24 -4.31
CA THR A 79 37.89 28.51 -4.61
C THR A 79 39.21 28.63 -3.84
N ILE A 80 40.28 28.93 -4.56
CA ILE A 80 41.64 29.06 -4.05
C ILE A 80 42.02 30.53 -4.10
N ARG A 81 42.30 31.12 -2.94
CA ARG A 81 42.61 32.54 -2.79
C ARG A 81 44.01 32.75 -2.25
N SER A 82 44.74 33.69 -2.83
CA SER A 82 46.07 34.16 -2.40
C SER A 82 46.11 35.69 -2.33
N ALA A 83 47.23 36.25 -1.87
CA ALA A 83 47.45 37.71 -1.83
C ALA A 83 47.34 38.40 -3.20
N VAL A 84 47.49 37.67 -4.29
CA VAL A 84 47.59 38.24 -5.64
C VAL A 84 46.45 37.81 -6.58
N GLY A 85 45.46 37.07 -6.08
CA GLY A 85 44.31 36.66 -6.89
C GLY A 85 43.59 35.42 -6.37
N GLU A 86 42.51 35.08 -7.07
CA GLU A 86 41.59 33.99 -6.76
C GLU A 86 41.24 33.21 -8.03
N VAL A 87 41.19 31.88 -7.93
CA VAL A 87 40.76 30.97 -9.00
C VAL A 87 39.76 29.96 -8.43
N SER A 88 38.81 29.52 -9.24
CA SER A 88 37.75 28.60 -8.81
C SER A 88 37.51 27.47 -9.79
N SER A 89 37.12 26.30 -9.28
CA SER A 89 36.66 25.17 -10.06
C SER A 89 35.35 24.62 -9.50
N ARG A 90 34.48 24.10 -10.37
CA ARG A 90 33.12 23.65 -10.05
C ARG A 90 32.86 22.23 -10.55
N THR A 91 32.06 21.48 -9.81
CA THR A 91 31.53 20.17 -10.20
C THR A 91 30.11 20.00 -9.69
N THR A 92 29.28 19.25 -10.42
CA THR A 92 27.98 18.81 -9.93
C THR A 92 28.09 17.36 -9.44
N LEU A 93 27.79 17.13 -8.16
CA LEU A 93 27.67 15.79 -7.59
C LEU A 93 26.23 15.28 -7.76
N ILE A 94 26.09 14.18 -8.50
CA ILE A 94 24.85 13.42 -8.64
C ILE A 94 24.93 12.22 -7.70
N VAL A 95 23.95 12.12 -6.79
CA VAL A 95 23.84 10.98 -5.88
C VAL A 95 22.73 10.05 -6.38
N GLU A 96 23.11 8.82 -6.69
CA GLU A 96 22.22 7.74 -7.09
C GLU A 96 21.66 7.02 -5.87
N GLY A 97 20.34 6.76 -5.89
CA GLY A 97 19.69 5.97 -4.85
C GLY A 97 18.25 5.60 -5.22
N PRO A 98 17.52 4.96 -4.30
CA PRO A 98 16.11 4.66 -4.50
C PRO A 98 15.30 5.93 -4.80
N PRO A 99 14.20 5.87 -5.56
CA PRO A 99 13.44 7.05 -5.92
C PRO A 99 12.82 7.75 -4.70
N GLY A 100 12.45 9.02 -4.87
CA GLY A 100 11.61 9.74 -3.92
C GLY A 100 10.16 9.24 -3.94
N PRO A 101 9.36 9.63 -2.93
CA PRO A 101 7.95 9.23 -2.85
C PRO A 101 7.17 9.83 -4.04
N PRO A 102 6.31 9.03 -4.71
CA PRO A 102 5.32 9.55 -5.64
C PRO A 102 4.43 10.63 -5.03
N GLY A 103 3.95 11.54 -5.87
CA GLY A 103 3.11 12.67 -5.47
C GLY A 103 1.67 12.57 -5.98
N GLY A 104 0.77 13.29 -5.32
CA GLY A 104 -0.56 13.59 -5.87
C GLY A 104 -1.41 12.36 -6.21
N VAL A 105 -1.38 11.30 -5.38
CA VAL A 105 -2.16 10.07 -5.60
C VAL A 105 -3.65 10.39 -5.60
N GLN A 106 -4.32 10.08 -6.71
CA GLN A 106 -5.74 10.31 -6.95
C GLN A 106 -6.42 9.04 -7.47
N VAL A 107 -7.66 8.82 -7.01
CA VAL A 107 -8.54 7.78 -7.55
C VAL A 107 -9.35 8.38 -8.70
N ILE A 108 -9.19 7.83 -9.90
CA ILE A 108 -9.87 8.29 -11.11
C ILE A 108 -11.17 7.53 -11.33
N ASN A 109 -11.15 6.23 -11.05
CA ASN A 109 -12.32 5.38 -11.12
C ASN A 109 -12.22 4.28 -10.07
N VAL A 110 -13.34 3.96 -9.43
CA VAL A 110 -13.43 2.84 -8.50
C VAL A 110 -14.64 2.00 -8.88
N MET A 111 -14.42 0.69 -8.93
CA MET A 111 -15.45 -0.33 -9.13
C MET A 111 -15.50 -1.21 -7.87
N LYS A 112 -16.35 -2.25 -7.90
CA LYS A 112 -16.51 -3.18 -6.77
C LYS A 112 -15.20 -3.86 -6.37
N THR A 113 -14.40 -4.27 -7.35
CA THR A 113 -13.16 -5.04 -7.14
C THR A 113 -11.92 -4.42 -7.80
N SER A 114 -12.06 -3.26 -8.45
CA SER A 114 -10.98 -2.63 -9.20
C SER A 114 -10.91 -1.13 -9.04
N VAL A 115 -9.74 -0.56 -9.34
CA VAL A 115 -9.46 0.87 -9.18
C VAL A 115 -8.51 1.36 -10.26
N THR A 116 -8.74 2.57 -10.74
CA THR A 116 -7.80 3.31 -11.58
C THR A 116 -7.19 4.44 -10.74
N LEU A 117 -5.88 4.41 -10.58
CA LEU A 117 -5.10 5.38 -9.81
C LEU A 117 -4.26 6.23 -10.74
N GLU A 118 -4.07 7.50 -10.34
CA GLU A 118 -3.21 8.45 -11.04
C GLU A 118 -2.31 9.18 -10.04
N TRP A 119 -1.04 9.36 -10.39
CA TRP A 119 -0.03 10.00 -9.52
C TRP A 119 1.04 10.71 -10.35
N THR A 120 1.98 11.38 -9.70
CA THR A 120 3.20 11.92 -10.32
C THR A 120 4.44 11.18 -9.81
N ASP A 121 5.47 11.12 -10.64
CA ASP A 121 6.77 10.61 -10.23
C ASP A 121 7.35 11.43 -9.08
N GLY A 122 8.07 10.76 -8.18
CA GLY A 122 8.91 11.41 -7.18
C GLY A 122 10.26 11.82 -7.75
N ALA A 123 11.20 12.17 -6.89
CA ALA A 123 12.58 12.43 -7.31
C ALA A 123 13.22 11.16 -7.93
N HIS A 124 13.87 11.30 -9.07
CA HIS A 124 14.59 10.18 -9.71
C HIS A 124 15.84 9.74 -8.95
N ASN A 125 16.48 10.67 -8.21
CA ASN A 125 17.70 10.40 -7.45
C ASN A 125 18.77 9.72 -8.31
N GLY A 126 19.11 10.37 -9.43
CA GLY A 126 20.16 9.91 -10.35
C GLY A 126 19.78 8.75 -11.28
N ARG A 127 18.67 8.04 -11.03
CA ARG A 127 18.23 6.88 -11.83
C ARG A 127 16.76 6.94 -12.20
N GLN A 128 16.42 6.48 -13.40
CA GLN A 128 15.03 6.50 -13.87
C GLN A 128 14.15 5.58 -13.01
N ILE A 129 12.89 6.00 -12.78
CA ILE A 129 11.89 5.15 -12.13
C ILE A 129 11.42 4.12 -13.15
N THR A 130 11.28 2.87 -12.72
CA THR A 130 10.99 1.73 -13.62
C THR A 130 9.65 1.05 -13.32
N ARG A 131 9.23 1.02 -12.06
CA ARG A 131 8.01 0.33 -11.61
C ARG A 131 7.52 0.89 -10.27
N TYR A 132 6.33 0.46 -9.87
CA TYR A 132 5.66 0.89 -8.64
C TYR A 132 5.10 -0.29 -7.84
N ASN A 133 5.03 -0.16 -6.52
CA ASN A 133 4.11 -0.96 -5.72
C ASN A 133 2.99 -0.06 -5.23
N ILE A 134 1.77 -0.60 -5.22
CA ILE A 134 0.58 0.09 -4.77
C ILE A 134 0.11 -0.62 -3.50
N ALA A 135 0.13 0.12 -2.41
CA ALA A 135 -0.34 -0.32 -1.12
C ALA A 135 -1.71 0.29 -0.83
N ALA A 136 -2.52 -0.43 -0.08
CA ALA A 136 -3.76 0.09 0.47
C ALA A 136 -3.88 -0.26 1.95
N ARG A 137 -4.67 0.55 2.66
CA ARG A 137 -5.13 0.24 4.01
C ARG A 137 -6.62 0.51 4.08
N THR A 138 -7.30 -0.18 5.00
CA THR A 138 -8.75 -0.08 5.17
C THR A 138 -9.12 0.44 6.55
N ARG A 139 -10.40 0.75 6.77
CA ARG A 139 -10.89 1.09 8.12
C ARG A 139 -10.73 -0.05 9.14
N TRP A 140 -10.66 -1.29 8.66
CA TRP A 140 -10.51 -2.48 9.50
C TRP A 140 -9.05 -2.88 9.72
N ASN A 141 -8.16 -2.41 8.86
CA ASN A 141 -6.73 -2.68 8.95
C ASN A 141 -5.92 -1.41 8.65
N SER A 142 -5.32 -0.83 9.69
CA SER A 142 -4.50 0.38 9.61
C SER A 142 -3.09 0.15 9.04
N THR A 143 -2.67 -1.11 8.88
CA THR A 143 -1.37 -1.43 8.26
C THR A 143 -1.47 -1.33 6.73
N TRP A 144 -0.47 -0.73 6.11
CA TRP A 144 -0.33 -0.74 4.65
C TRP A 144 -0.04 -2.16 4.16
N VAL A 145 -0.83 -2.63 3.19
CA VAL A 145 -0.64 -3.92 2.54
C VAL A 145 -0.48 -3.66 1.04
N ASN A 146 0.54 -4.26 0.42
CA ASN A 146 0.69 -4.23 -1.04
C ASN A 146 -0.50 -4.96 -1.67
N ILE A 147 -1.33 -4.23 -2.40
CA ILE A 147 -2.45 -4.78 -3.18
C ILE A 147 -2.03 -5.08 -4.62
N SER A 148 -0.92 -4.50 -5.08
CA SER A 148 -0.29 -4.81 -6.36
C SER A 148 1.19 -4.47 -6.33
N GLU A 149 2.03 -5.34 -6.90
CA GLU A 149 3.48 -5.18 -6.94
C GLU A 149 4.00 -5.13 -8.37
N ASN A 150 5.13 -4.43 -8.56
CA ASN A 150 5.81 -4.28 -9.86
C ASN A 150 4.88 -3.76 -10.97
N VAL A 151 4.02 -2.81 -10.63
CA VAL A 151 3.10 -2.14 -11.54
C VAL A 151 3.88 -1.25 -12.51
N PHE A 152 3.65 -1.45 -13.80
CA PHE A 152 4.06 -0.52 -14.84
C PHE A 152 2.92 0.49 -15.07
N ALA A 153 3.27 1.77 -15.12
CA ALA A 153 2.29 2.84 -15.25
C ALA A 153 2.51 3.62 -16.54
N GLU A 154 1.42 3.92 -17.23
CA GLU A 154 1.44 4.63 -18.50
C GLU A 154 1.52 6.14 -18.27
N GLY A 155 2.17 6.86 -19.18
CA GLY A 155 2.16 8.32 -19.16
C GLY A 155 0.82 8.84 -19.68
N LYS A 156 0.06 9.54 -18.85
CA LYS A 156 -1.27 10.06 -19.22
C LYS A 156 -1.21 11.44 -19.91
N SER A 157 -0.27 12.29 -19.50
CA SER A 157 -0.09 13.64 -20.07
C SER A 157 1.38 14.04 -20.03
N SER A 158 1.92 14.48 -21.17
CA SER A 158 3.28 15.01 -21.28
C SER A 158 3.47 16.33 -20.52
N TYR A 159 2.39 17.09 -20.30
CA TYR A 159 2.45 18.41 -19.65
C TYR A 159 2.47 18.35 -18.12
N GLN A 160 1.93 17.28 -17.51
CA GLN A 160 1.84 17.15 -16.04
C GLN A 160 2.67 16.00 -15.47
N ASN A 161 3.37 15.25 -16.33
CA ASN A 161 4.16 14.06 -15.98
C ASN A 161 3.41 13.08 -15.06
N ARG A 162 2.10 12.89 -15.31
CA ARG A 162 1.24 11.99 -14.54
C ARG A 162 1.30 10.57 -15.07
N LYS A 163 1.32 9.62 -14.15
CA LYS A 163 1.23 8.18 -14.37
C LYS A 163 -0.16 7.68 -14.04
N ILE A 164 -0.64 6.70 -14.79
CA ILE A 164 -1.93 6.05 -14.55
C ILE A 164 -1.78 4.53 -14.59
N ALA A 165 -2.48 3.83 -13.70
CA ALA A 165 -2.61 2.38 -13.75
C ALA A 165 -4.00 1.94 -13.27
N ARG A 166 -4.52 0.89 -13.90
CA ARG A 166 -5.76 0.22 -13.51
C ARG A 166 -5.41 -1.13 -12.89
N LEU A 167 -5.94 -1.38 -11.70
CA LEU A 167 -5.74 -2.62 -10.95
C LEU A 167 -7.04 -3.39 -10.87
N GLU A 168 -7.05 -4.62 -11.37
CA GLU A 168 -8.21 -5.49 -11.40
C GLU A 168 -8.18 -6.52 -10.27
N ASN A 169 -9.34 -6.80 -9.67
CA ASN A 169 -9.51 -7.82 -8.62
C ASN A 169 -8.60 -7.64 -7.39
N VAL A 170 -8.30 -6.38 -7.03
CA VAL A 170 -7.46 -6.04 -5.87
C VAL A 170 -8.26 -5.44 -4.70
N LEU A 171 -9.55 -5.14 -4.90
CA LEU A 171 -10.42 -4.56 -3.88
C LEU A 171 -11.54 -5.52 -3.49
N ASN A 172 -12.02 -5.36 -2.27
CA ASN A 172 -13.28 -5.93 -1.79
C ASN A 172 -14.43 -4.93 -1.90
N PRO A 173 -15.65 -5.37 -2.24
CA PRO A 173 -16.85 -4.52 -2.23
C PRO A 173 -17.16 -3.96 -0.85
N PHE A 174 -17.92 -2.86 -0.82
CA PHE A 174 -18.37 -2.18 0.41
C PHE A 174 -17.24 -1.90 1.42
N THR A 175 -16.05 -1.58 0.92
CA THR A 175 -14.86 -1.35 1.75
C THR A 175 -14.27 0.02 1.45
N THR A 176 -13.92 0.75 2.51
CA THR A 176 -13.25 2.05 2.40
C THR A 176 -11.73 1.85 2.41
N TYR A 177 -11.07 2.40 1.40
CA TYR A 177 -9.62 2.34 1.17
C TYR A 177 -8.98 3.72 1.19
N GLU A 178 -7.72 3.74 1.62
CA GLU A 178 -6.73 4.76 1.27
C GLU A 178 -5.61 4.06 0.50
N PHE A 179 -5.03 4.74 -0.49
CA PHE A 179 -3.97 4.21 -1.34
C PHE A 179 -2.67 4.98 -1.15
N ALA A 180 -1.54 4.28 -1.17
CA ALA A 180 -0.21 4.86 -1.21
C ALA A 180 0.65 4.11 -2.21
N ILE A 181 1.60 4.80 -2.82
CA ILE A 181 2.41 4.27 -3.91
C ILE A 181 3.88 4.45 -3.56
N GLN A 182 4.70 3.44 -3.79
CA GLN A 182 6.15 3.55 -3.74
C GLN A 182 6.73 3.31 -5.13
N ALA A 183 7.68 4.16 -5.53
CA ALA A 183 8.41 4.03 -6.78
C ALA A 183 9.65 3.14 -6.60
N ALA A 184 10.09 2.49 -7.67
CA ALA A 184 11.33 1.72 -7.68
C ALA A 184 12.19 1.92 -8.93
N ASN A 185 13.50 1.82 -8.71
CA ASN A 185 14.52 1.71 -9.74
C ASN A 185 15.41 0.48 -9.46
N ASP A 186 16.62 0.46 -9.99
CA ASP A 186 17.66 -0.55 -9.80
C ASP A 186 18.26 -0.55 -8.38
N TYR A 187 18.20 0.58 -7.66
CA TYR A 187 18.56 0.66 -6.24
C TYR A 187 17.47 0.15 -5.29
N GLY A 188 16.28 -0.14 -5.81
CA GLY A 188 15.16 -0.68 -5.05
C GLY A 188 14.02 0.32 -4.86
N PHE A 189 13.24 0.11 -3.79
CA PHE A 189 12.03 0.88 -3.51
C PHE A 189 12.35 2.14 -2.70
N GLY A 190 11.76 3.25 -3.14
CA GLY A 190 11.67 4.48 -2.38
C GLY A 190 10.62 4.41 -1.27
N PRO A 191 10.46 5.50 -0.51
CA PRO A 191 9.41 5.61 0.50
C PRO A 191 8.01 5.63 -0.12
N LEU A 192 7.01 5.25 0.67
CA LEU A 192 5.59 5.40 0.31
C LEU A 192 5.23 6.88 0.16
N SER A 193 4.33 7.16 -0.79
CA SER A 193 3.69 8.45 -0.96
C SER A 193 2.86 8.84 0.27
N MET A 194 2.46 10.11 0.32
CA MET A 194 1.32 10.49 1.13
C MET A 194 0.07 9.70 0.69
N PRO A 195 -0.84 9.36 1.62
CA PRO A 195 -2.06 8.63 1.28
C PRO A 195 -2.97 9.43 0.36
N SER A 196 -3.70 8.74 -0.51
CA SER A 196 -4.85 9.32 -1.21
C SER A 196 -5.96 9.71 -0.21
N PRO A 197 -6.95 10.52 -0.62
CA PRO A 197 -8.22 10.61 0.09
C PRO A 197 -8.88 9.22 0.27
N GLN A 198 -9.85 9.13 1.19
CA GLN A 198 -10.62 7.91 1.39
C GLN A 198 -11.64 7.69 0.28
N PHE A 199 -11.72 6.47 -0.24
CA PHE A 199 -12.71 6.06 -1.24
C PHE A 199 -13.37 4.75 -0.83
N SER A 200 -14.67 4.64 -1.02
CA SER A 200 -15.41 3.40 -0.73
C SER A 200 -15.79 2.71 -2.03
N THR A 201 -15.57 1.40 -2.11
CA THR A 201 -16.08 0.58 -3.21
C THR A 201 -17.61 0.45 -3.10
N PRO A 202 -18.33 0.35 -4.23
CA PRO A 202 -19.75 0.05 -4.22
C PRO A 202 -20.06 -1.28 -3.51
N PRO A 203 -21.27 -1.44 -2.95
CA PRO A 203 -21.69 -2.73 -2.40
C PRO A 203 -21.92 -3.78 -3.49
N ASP A 204 -21.86 -5.03 -3.09
CA ASP A 204 -22.22 -6.19 -3.91
C ASP A 204 -22.89 -7.27 -3.07
N LYS A 205 -23.53 -8.24 -3.71
CA LYS A 205 -24.11 -9.40 -3.01
C LYS A 205 -23.03 -10.21 -2.27
N PRO A 206 -23.37 -10.93 -1.18
CA PRO A 206 -22.42 -11.80 -0.51
C PRO A 206 -21.87 -12.84 -1.48
N THR A 207 -20.58 -13.15 -1.40
CA THR A 207 -19.94 -14.11 -2.32
C THR A 207 -19.69 -15.48 -1.68
N LYS A 208 -19.89 -15.59 -0.37
CA LYS A 208 -19.75 -16.82 0.40
C LYS A 208 -21.08 -17.21 1.05
N ALA A 209 -21.32 -18.51 1.12
CA ALA A 209 -22.43 -19.07 1.87
C ALA A 209 -22.06 -19.13 3.37
N PRO A 210 -23.04 -19.14 4.28
CA PRO A 210 -22.79 -19.41 5.69
C PRO A 210 -22.10 -20.75 5.91
N SER A 211 -21.14 -20.79 6.84
CA SER A 211 -20.40 -22.00 7.19
C SER A 211 -20.97 -22.70 8.42
N ARG A 212 -20.51 -23.93 8.68
CA ARG A 212 -20.91 -24.76 9.83
C ARG A 212 -22.44 -24.83 10.02
N VAL A 213 -23.16 -25.02 8.90
CA VAL A 213 -24.60 -25.29 8.96
C VAL A 213 -24.83 -26.59 9.73
N GLY A 214 -25.70 -26.51 10.73
CA GLY A 214 -26.04 -27.62 11.60
C GLY A 214 -27.35 -27.34 12.33
N GLY A 215 -27.58 -28.04 13.43
CA GLY A 215 -28.83 -27.94 14.16
C GLY A 215 -29.05 -29.11 15.11
N GLY A 216 -30.26 -29.18 15.63
CA GLY A 216 -30.67 -30.17 16.63
C GLY A 216 -31.14 -29.54 17.93
N GLY A 217 -31.90 -30.31 18.70
CA GLY A 217 -32.53 -29.86 19.94
C GLY A 217 -33.68 -28.86 19.71
N GLY A 218 -34.20 -28.32 20.81
CA GLY A 218 -35.42 -27.50 20.83
C GLY A 218 -36.54 -28.20 21.62
N LYS A 219 -37.76 -27.68 21.52
CA LYS A 219 -38.95 -28.33 22.05
C LYS A 219 -39.62 -29.19 20.98
N LEU A 220 -40.50 -30.09 21.37
CA LEU A 220 -41.30 -30.88 20.43
C LEU A 220 -42.01 -29.95 19.43
N GLY A 221 -41.85 -30.22 18.13
CA GLY A 221 -42.34 -29.37 17.04
C GLY A 221 -41.34 -28.32 16.54
N ASP A 222 -40.20 -28.13 17.21
CA ASP A 222 -39.13 -27.27 16.75
C ASP A 222 -38.14 -28.03 15.84
N LEU A 223 -37.71 -27.35 14.78
CA LEU A 223 -36.49 -27.66 14.05
C LEU A 223 -35.53 -26.47 14.19
N THR A 224 -34.49 -26.65 15.00
CA THR A 224 -33.46 -25.64 15.23
C THR A 224 -32.34 -25.77 14.21
N ILE A 225 -32.13 -24.72 13.42
CA ILE A 225 -31.09 -24.62 12.38
C ILE A 225 -30.08 -23.57 12.82
N THR A 226 -28.79 -23.90 12.76
CA THR A 226 -27.68 -23.02 13.18
C THR A 226 -26.61 -22.93 12.10
N TRP A 227 -25.86 -21.83 12.08
CA TRP A 227 -24.75 -21.57 11.17
C TRP A 227 -23.84 -20.48 11.73
N ASP A 228 -22.65 -20.33 11.15
CA ASP A 228 -21.80 -19.16 11.42
C ASP A 228 -22.29 -17.94 10.63
N PRO A 229 -22.56 -16.81 11.28
CA PRO A 229 -22.82 -15.56 10.58
C PRO A 229 -21.64 -15.13 9.71
N LEU A 230 -21.93 -14.53 8.55
CA LEU A 230 -20.90 -13.98 7.68
C LEU A 230 -20.12 -12.85 8.40
N PRO A 231 -18.78 -12.94 8.43
CA PRO A 231 -17.97 -11.90 9.04
C PRO A 231 -17.99 -10.63 8.17
N PRO A 232 -17.79 -9.42 8.73
CA PRO A 232 -18.00 -8.14 8.03
C PRO A 232 -17.35 -8.03 6.64
N GLN A 233 -16.15 -8.58 6.47
CA GLN A 233 -15.41 -8.56 5.21
C GLN A 233 -16.05 -9.37 4.08
N ASP A 234 -16.85 -10.40 4.40
CA ASP A 234 -17.52 -11.27 3.42
C ASP A 234 -18.97 -10.83 3.16
N GLN A 235 -19.46 -9.82 3.89
CA GLN A 235 -20.84 -9.31 3.77
C GLN A 235 -21.04 -8.49 2.51
N HIS A 236 -20.01 -7.77 2.07
CA HIS A 236 -19.99 -6.98 0.83
C HIS A 236 -21.09 -5.92 0.68
N GLY A 237 -21.87 -5.64 1.73
CA GLY A 237 -22.98 -4.70 1.70
C GLY A 237 -23.67 -4.56 3.05
N ARG A 238 -24.67 -3.69 3.11
CA ARG A 238 -25.46 -3.44 4.32
C ARG A 238 -26.62 -4.41 4.45
N GLY A 239 -27.13 -4.53 5.67
CA GLY A 239 -28.37 -5.23 5.95
C GLY A 239 -28.26 -6.73 5.68
N ILE A 240 -27.23 -7.38 6.23
CA ILE A 240 -27.10 -8.84 6.13
C ILE A 240 -28.24 -9.54 6.85
N TYR A 241 -28.85 -10.52 6.18
CA TYR A 241 -29.84 -11.44 6.75
C TYR A 241 -29.75 -12.80 6.05
N TYR A 242 -30.56 -13.77 6.51
CA TYR A 242 -30.51 -15.14 6.03
C TYR A 242 -31.86 -15.65 5.53
N LYS A 243 -31.80 -16.66 4.67
CA LYS A 243 -32.92 -17.53 4.32
C LYS A 243 -32.53 -18.97 4.65
N VAL A 244 -33.37 -19.64 5.42
CA VAL A 244 -33.20 -21.06 5.75
C VAL A 244 -34.12 -21.90 4.88
N PHE A 245 -33.64 -23.09 4.54
CA PHE A 245 -34.33 -24.08 3.73
C PHE A 245 -34.35 -25.39 4.52
N TRP A 246 -35.48 -26.09 4.56
CA TRP A 246 -35.58 -27.41 5.20
C TRP A 246 -36.55 -28.33 4.45
N ARG A 247 -36.28 -29.64 4.47
CA ARG A 247 -37.22 -30.69 4.03
C ARG A 247 -36.95 -31.97 4.80
N ARG A 248 -37.95 -32.85 4.95
CA ARG A 248 -37.65 -34.20 5.47
C ARG A 248 -36.79 -34.93 4.46
N LYS A 249 -35.72 -35.55 4.96
CA LYS A 249 -34.80 -36.33 4.11
C LYS A 249 -35.50 -37.49 3.44
N ALA A 250 -36.45 -38.11 4.15
CA ALA A 250 -37.36 -39.11 3.60
C ALA A 250 -38.73 -38.49 3.31
N GLY A 251 -39.15 -38.54 2.05
CA GLY A 251 -40.54 -38.30 1.65
C GLY A 251 -40.89 -36.90 1.14
N ASP A 252 -40.00 -35.91 1.30
CA ASP A 252 -40.21 -34.57 0.74
C ASP A 252 -39.26 -34.33 -0.45
N SER A 253 -39.80 -33.90 -1.59
CA SER A 253 -38.98 -33.51 -2.75
C SER A 253 -38.54 -32.04 -2.71
N GLU A 254 -39.37 -31.16 -2.15
CA GLU A 254 -39.17 -29.71 -2.16
C GLU A 254 -38.71 -29.16 -0.81
N PHE A 255 -37.85 -28.15 -0.84
CA PHE A 255 -37.46 -27.41 0.37
C PHE A 255 -38.52 -26.36 0.73
N GLN A 256 -39.00 -26.41 1.97
CA GLN A 256 -39.67 -25.28 2.60
C GLN A 256 -38.64 -24.19 2.91
N THR A 257 -39.09 -22.93 2.98
CA THR A 257 -38.18 -21.79 3.20
C THR A 257 -38.73 -20.73 4.12
N ARG A 258 -37.82 -20.01 4.81
CA ARG A 258 -38.16 -18.86 5.65
C ARG A 258 -37.07 -17.80 5.54
N ILE A 259 -37.47 -16.56 5.29
CA ILE A 259 -36.58 -15.39 5.28
C ILE A 259 -36.53 -14.78 6.68
N LEU A 260 -35.33 -14.42 7.13
CA LEU A 260 -35.03 -13.94 8.49
C LEU A 260 -34.54 -12.49 8.45
N ARG A 261 -35.22 -11.62 7.70
CA ARG A 261 -34.79 -10.22 7.46
C ARG A 261 -34.60 -9.45 8.78
N ASP A 262 -35.53 -9.59 9.72
CA ASP A 262 -35.52 -8.85 10.99
C ASP A 262 -34.46 -9.35 11.97
N ALA A 263 -33.96 -10.59 11.79
CA ALA A 263 -32.93 -11.16 12.65
C ALA A 263 -31.53 -10.59 12.33
N GLY A 264 -31.32 -10.08 11.12
CA GLY A 264 -30.03 -9.54 10.70
C GLY A 264 -28.92 -10.62 10.64
N ASN A 265 -27.71 -10.25 11.06
CA ASN A 265 -26.52 -11.12 11.01
C ASN A 265 -26.47 -12.14 12.18
N VAL A 266 -27.53 -12.93 12.37
CA VAL A 266 -27.67 -13.90 13.47
C VAL A 266 -27.70 -15.33 12.93
N GLY A 267 -26.96 -16.24 13.59
CA GLY A 267 -26.63 -17.59 13.12
C GLY A 267 -27.60 -18.69 13.56
N ILE A 268 -28.87 -18.38 13.81
CA ILE A 268 -29.85 -19.35 14.32
C ILE A 268 -31.25 -19.05 13.81
N ALA A 269 -32.00 -20.12 13.54
CA ALA A 269 -33.43 -20.07 13.27
C ALA A 269 -34.14 -21.26 13.92
N VAL A 270 -35.32 -21.00 14.47
CA VAL A 270 -36.25 -22.06 14.90
C VAL A 270 -37.46 -22.02 13.98
N VAL A 271 -37.69 -23.11 13.25
CA VAL A 271 -38.88 -23.28 12.40
C VAL A 271 -39.79 -24.34 13.00
N GLN A 272 -41.09 -24.16 12.79
CA GLN A 272 -42.11 -25.08 13.32
C GLN A 272 -42.36 -26.20 12.31
N ILE A 273 -42.39 -27.44 12.78
CA ILE A 273 -42.69 -28.65 12.01
C ILE A 273 -43.85 -29.41 12.66
N ASP A 274 -44.44 -30.36 11.93
CA ASP A 274 -45.47 -31.24 12.49
C ASP A 274 -44.84 -32.14 13.58
N ILE A 275 -45.43 -32.09 14.79
CA ILE A 275 -44.94 -32.76 15.99
C ILE A 275 -44.79 -34.27 15.84
N LYS A 276 -45.50 -34.90 14.89
CA LYS A 276 -45.36 -36.34 14.63
C LYS A 276 -44.02 -36.72 13.99
N TYR A 277 -43.27 -35.74 13.48
CA TYR A 277 -41.93 -35.90 12.93
C TYR A 277 -40.87 -35.46 13.94
N TYR A 278 -41.05 -35.84 15.22
CA TYR A 278 -39.99 -35.71 16.22
C TYR A 278 -38.83 -36.65 15.90
N TYR A 279 -37.62 -36.28 16.34
CA TYR A 279 -36.39 -37.03 16.10
C TYR A 279 -36.22 -37.58 14.67
N THR A 280 -36.65 -36.79 13.68
CA THR A 280 -36.68 -37.16 12.26
C THR A 280 -35.55 -36.44 11.53
N GLU A 281 -34.94 -37.09 10.54
CA GLU A 281 -33.90 -36.48 9.70
C GLU A 281 -34.47 -35.44 8.74
N TYR A 282 -33.91 -34.23 8.79
CA TYR A 282 -34.17 -33.14 7.86
C TYR A 282 -32.89 -32.76 7.13
N GLU A 283 -33.00 -32.47 5.83
CA GLU A 283 -31.94 -31.77 5.10
C GLU A 283 -32.17 -30.27 5.23
N VAL A 284 -31.12 -29.54 5.60
CA VAL A 284 -31.15 -28.08 5.76
C VAL A 284 -30.02 -27.40 4.99
N LYS A 285 -30.29 -26.19 4.50
CA LYS A 285 -29.28 -25.32 3.89
C LYS A 285 -29.62 -23.86 4.16
N VAL A 286 -28.62 -22.98 4.09
CA VAL A 286 -28.75 -21.56 4.45
C VAL A 286 -28.16 -20.69 3.33
N GLN A 287 -28.81 -19.57 3.05
CA GLN A 287 -28.35 -18.58 2.08
C GLN A 287 -28.28 -17.20 2.74
N ALA A 288 -27.19 -16.48 2.51
CA ALA A 288 -27.03 -15.11 2.97
C ALA A 288 -27.55 -14.10 1.94
N PHE A 289 -28.04 -12.97 2.42
CA PHE A 289 -28.54 -11.86 1.61
C PHE A 289 -28.05 -10.55 2.21
N ASN A 290 -27.91 -9.54 1.36
CA ASN A 290 -27.78 -8.14 1.78
C ASN A 290 -28.67 -7.25 0.90
N GLU A 291 -28.60 -5.92 1.07
CA GLU A 291 -29.38 -4.97 0.25
C GLU A 291 -29.06 -5.03 -1.25
N ALA A 292 -27.88 -5.52 -1.65
CA ALA A 292 -27.48 -5.64 -3.05
C ALA A 292 -27.96 -6.96 -3.69
N GLY A 293 -28.30 -7.97 -2.90
CA GLY A 293 -28.91 -9.20 -3.40
C GLY A 293 -28.53 -10.46 -2.62
N GLU A 294 -28.70 -11.60 -3.29
CA GLU A 294 -28.55 -12.94 -2.72
C GLU A 294 -27.16 -13.53 -2.97
N GLY A 295 -26.57 -14.10 -1.92
CA GLY A 295 -25.33 -14.86 -2.03
C GLY A 295 -25.56 -16.31 -2.43
N PRO A 296 -24.49 -17.12 -2.51
CA PRO A 296 -24.63 -18.56 -2.77
C PRO A 296 -25.31 -19.27 -1.59
N ILE A 297 -25.97 -20.39 -1.91
CA ILE A 297 -26.60 -21.28 -0.92
C ILE A 297 -25.54 -22.26 -0.42
N SER A 298 -25.57 -22.60 0.87
CA SER A 298 -24.71 -23.65 1.44
C SER A 298 -25.05 -25.02 0.86
N GLU A 299 -24.12 -25.96 0.97
CA GLU A 299 -24.43 -27.38 0.77
C GLU A 299 -25.48 -27.86 1.79
N PRO A 300 -26.36 -28.81 1.41
CA PRO A 300 -27.29 -29.42 2.34
C PRO A 300 -26.58 -30.22 3.44
N VAL A 301 -27.06 -30.11 4.66
CA VAL A 301 -26.60 -30.89 5.82
C VAL A 301 -27.79 -31.60 6.45
N THR A 302 -27.60 -32.85 6.88
CA THR A 302 -28.64 -33.58 7.63
C THR A 302 -28.58 -33.23 9.10
N ILE A 303 -29.73 -32.86 9.69
CA ILE A 303 -29.91 -32.62 11.12
C ILE A 303 -31.15 -33.38 11.62
N PHE A 304 -31.30 -33.51 12.94
CA PHE A 304 -32.48 -34.08 13.56
C PHE A 304 -33.39 -32.99 14.12
N SER A 305 -34.72 -33.18 14.02
CA SER A 305 -35.69 -32.42 14.81
C SER A 305 -35.58 -32.75 16.30
N ALA A 306 -36.22 -31.93 17.15
CA ALA A 306 -36.21 -32.15 18.59
C ALA A 306 -36.73 -33.56 18.96
N GLU A 307 -36.13 -34.14 20.00
CA GLU A 307 -36.58 -35.39 20.62
C GLU A 307 -37.83 -35.14 21.47
N ASP A 308 -38.65 -36.18 21.63
CA ASP A 308 -39.69 -36.18 22.65
C ASP A 308 -39.03 -36.35 24.03
N MET A 309 -39.53 -35.64 25.05
CA MET A 309 -39.00 -35.81 26.39
C MET A 309 -39.30 -37.24 26.86
N PRO A 310 -38.33 -37.98 27.42
CA PRO A 310 -38.63 -39.29 28.00
C PRO A 310 -39.66 -39.11 29.13
N GLN A 311 -40.77 -39.86 29.02
CA GLN A 311 -41.80 -39.97 30.06
C GLN A 311 -41.28 -40.74 31.28
#